data_AF-A0A9W6VIS8-F1
#
_entry.id   AF-A0A9W6VIS8-F1
#
_cell.length_a   1.000
_cell.length_b   1.000
_cell.length_c   1.000
_cell.angle_alpha   90.00
_cell.angle_beta   90.00
_cell.angle_gamma   90.00
#
_symmetry.space_group_name_H-M   'P 1'
#
loop_
_entity.id
_entity.type
_entity.pdbx_description
1 polymer ?
#
loop_
_entity_poly.entity_id
_entity_poly.type
_entity_poly.pdbx_seq_one_letter_code
_entity_poly.pdbx_strand_id
1 'polypeptide(L)'
;MADQQNAPDPGDTGSPGSIANSLFGGTGQVKNFADNAKHFLDEAKAGRWAVDEETGTHIRSGIADVQQELSAIRPELRYVQQAPMVGNDSYARKISQHMLASVDSDAQSLIPVFNMLYDGLDSLREAVDTAVKNYNASDEASTKHFAPFKD
;
A
#
# COMPACT_ATOMS: atom_id res chain seq x y z
N MET A 1 -41.43 -17.77 30.45
CA MET A 1 -40.60 -18.51 29.48
C MET A 1 -40.49 -17.60 28.27
N ALA A 2 -39.37 -16.88 28.15
CA ALA A 2 -39.12 -15.95 27.07
C ALA A 2 -38.30 -16.67 26.00
N ASP A 3 -38.92 -16.96 24.86
CA ASP A 3 -38.25 -17.46 23.67
C ASP A 3 -37.65 -16.25 22.96
N GLN A 4 -36.39 -15.95 23.30
CA GLN A 4 -35.63 -14.87 22.69
C GLN A 4 -35.00 -15.42 21.42
N GLN A 5 -35.68 -15.17 20.30
CA GLN A 5 -35.20 -15.37 18.94
C GLN A 5 -33.77 -14.84 18.81
N ASN A 6 -32.86 -15.77 18.52
CA ASN A 6 -31.48 -15.54 18.14
C ASN A 6 -31.51 -14.92 16.73
N ALA A 7 -31.71 -13.60 16.65
CA ALA A 7 -31.47 -12.85 15.43
C ALA A 7 -29.97 -12.88 15.13
N PRO A 8 -29.55 -13.16 13.88
CA PRO A 8 -28.14 -13.03 13.52
C PRO A 8 -27.69 -11.59 13.77
N ASP A 9 -26.60 -11.43 14.52
CA ASP A 9 -25.95 -10.16 14.77
C ASP A 9 -25.56 -9.51 13.42
N PRO A 10 -26.13 -8.35 13.06
CA PRO A 10 -25.85 -7.68 11.78
C PRO A 10 -24.48 -6.99 11.74
N GLY A 11 -23.62 -7.15 12.75
CA GLY A 11 -22.35 -6.43 12.88
C GLY A 11 -21.14 -6.97 12.09
N ASP A 12 -21.17 -8.23 11.62
CA ASP A 12 -19.91 -8.92 11.26
C ASP A 12 -19.67 -9.11 9.75
N THR A 13 -20.70 -9.00 8.92
CA THR A 13 -20.60 -9.26 7.46
C THR A 13 -20.26 -8.05 6.60
N GLY A 14 -19.87 -6.91 7.19
CA GLY A 14 -19.59 -5.68 6.43
C GLY A 14 -18.65 -4.67 7.07
N SER A 15 -17.87 -5.06 8.09
CA SER A 15 -16.91 -4.13 8.70
C SER A 15 -15.76 -3.83 7.73
N PRO A 16 -15.35 -2.55 7.58
CA PRO A 16 -14.22 -2.17 6.71
C PRO A 16 -12.93 -2.93 7.01
N GLY A 17 -12.71 -3.25 8.29
CA GLY A 17 -11.56 -4.06 8.73
C GLY A 17 -11.57 -5.49 8.18
N SER A 18 -12.74 -6.13 8.04
CA SER A 18 -12.83 -7.47 7.43
C SER A 18 -12.63 -7.43 5.92
N ILE A 19 -13.08 -6.37 5.23
CA ILE A 19 -12.81 -6.17 3.79
C ILE A 19 -11.32 -5.91 3.53
N ALA A 20 -10.69 -5.03 4.31
CA ALA A 20 -9.26 -4.76 4.23
C ALA A 20 -8.42 -6.02 4.53
N ASN A 21 -8.87 -6.87 5.46
CA ASN A 21 -8.22 -8.13 5.77
C ASN A 21 -8.32 -9.14 4.61
N SER A 22 -9.47 -9.23 3.96
CA SER A 22 -9.67 -10.11 2.80
C SER A 22 -8.89 -9.67 1.56
N LEU A 23 -8.77 -8.36 1.32
CA LEU A 23 -8.11 -7.84 0.13
C LEU A 23 -6.59 -7.66 0.28
N PHE A 24 -6.13 -7.28 1.47
CA PHE A 24 -4.74 -6.87 1.69
C PHE A 24 -4.02 -7.66 2.80
N GLY A 25 -4.62 -8.72 3.34
CA GLY A 25 -4.03 -9.53 4.42
C GLY A 25 -4.06 -8.87 5.79
N GLY A 26 -4.69 -7.71 5.91
CA GLY A 26 -4.88 -6.98 7.15
C GLY A 26 -4.14 -5.65 7.19
N THR A 27 -4.70 -4.70 7.91
CA THR A 27 -4.20 -3.32 8.01
C THR A 27 -2.83 -3.24 8.71
N GLY A 28 -2.58 -4.11 9.69
CA GLY A 28 -1.30 -4.20 10.39
C GLY A 28 -0.17 -4.62 9.44
N GLN A 29 -0.45 -5.51 8.49
CA GLN A 29 0.53 -5.94 7.50
C GLN A 29 0.88 -4.80 6.53
N VAL A 30 -0.12 -4.07 6.04
CA VAL A 30 0.08 -2.89 5.17
C VAL A 30 0.85 -1.79 5.90
N LYS A 31 0.53 -1.54 7.17
CA LYS A 31 1.27 -0.56 7.98
C LYS A 31 2.73 -0.96 8.14
N ASN A 32 3.00 -2.21 8.52
CA ASN A 32 4.36 -2.71 8.69
C ASN A 32 5.15 -2.63 7.38
N PHE A 33 4.51 -2.96 6.25
CA PHE A 33 5.12 -2.79 4.93
C PHE A 33 5.48 -1.33 4.65
N ALA A 34 4.55 -0.39 4.85
CA ALA A 34 4.78 1.03 4.59
C ALA A 34 5.86 1.61 5.52
N ASP A 35 5.90 1.20 6.79
CA ASP A 35 6.95 1.59 7.74
C ASP A 35 8.32 1.04 7.30
N ASN A 36 8.39 -0.22 6.89
CA ASN A 36 9.64 -0.84 6.39
C ASN A 36 10.12 -0.19 5.09
N ALA A 37 9.22 0.15 4.17
CA ALA A 37 9.56 0.82 2.92
C ALA A 37 10.18 2.21 3.17
N LYS A 38 9.63 2.97 4.12
CA LYS A 38 10.22 4.24 4.57
C LYS A 38 11.58 4.04 5.22
N HIS A 39 11.73 2.99 6.03
CA HIS A 39 13.02 2.66 6.62
C HIS A 39 14.08 2.36 5.55
N PHE A 40 13.77 1.55 4.53
CA PHE A 40 14.68 1.31 3.41
C PHE A 40 15.04 2.59 2.66
N LEU A 41 14.08 3.50 2.48
CA LEU A 41 14.35 4.81 1.88
C LEU A 41 15.34 5.63 2.71
N ASP A 42 15.19 5.64 4.04
CA ASP A 42 16.11 6.34 4.94
C ASP A 42 17.51 5.70 4.92
N GLU A 43 17.61 4.38 4.83
CA GLU A 43 18.88 3.67 4.69
C GLU A 43 19.57 3.96 3.35
N ALA A 44 18.81 3.97 2.25
CA ALA A 44 19.31 4.35 0.94
C ALA A 44 19.79 5.80 0.93
N LYS A 45 19.00 6.74 1.46
CA LYS A 45 19.37 8.17 1.56
C LYS A 45 20.62 8.38 2.40
N ALA A 46 20.82 7.56 3.43
CA ALA A 46 22.01 7.60 4.25
C ALA A 46 23.24 6.91 3.62
N GLY A 47 23.14 6.40 2.38
CA GLY A 47 24.22 5.70 1.71
C GLY A 47 24.54 4.32 2.30
N ARG A 48 23.70 3.81 3.21
CA ARG A 48 23.92 2.50 3.87
C ARG A 48 23.42 1.33 3.05
N TRP A 49 22.61 1.61 2.03
CA TRP A 49 22.10 0.63 1.10
C TRP A 49 22.47 1.00 -0.33
N ALA A 50 23.01 0.02 -1.05
CA ALA A 50 23.40 0.11 -2.44
C ALA A 50 22.98 -1.17 -3.17
N VAL A 51 22.51 -1.04 -4.41
CA VAL A 51 22.01 -2.14 -5.24
C VAL A 51 22.53 -1.92 -6.65
N ASP A 52 23.01 -2.98 -7.32
CA ASP A 52 23.46 -2.86 -8.71
C ASP A 52 22.28 -2.56 -9.67
N GLU A 53 22.59 -2.08 -10.87
CA GLU A 53 21.56 -1.63 -11.83
C GLU A 53 20.62 -2.76 -12.27
N GLU A 54 21.12 -3.99 -12.43
CA GLU A 54 20.32 -5.15 -12.88
C GLU A 54 19.31 -5.52 -11.80
N THR A 55 19.77 -5.73 -10.57
CA THR A 55 18.91 -6.01 -9.41
C THR A 55 17.92 -4.86 -9.17
N GLY A 56 18.39 -3.61 -9.25
CA GLY A 56 17.53 -2.44 -9.10
C GLY A 56 16.46 -2.34 -10.19
N THR A 57 16.74 -2.80 -11.41
CA THR A 57 15.77 -2.88 -12.51
C THR A 57 14.72 -3.95 -12.23
N HIS A 58 15.13 -5.15 -11.79
CA HIS A 58 14.20 -6.22 -11.45
C HIS A 58 13.25 -5.84 -10.32
N ILE A 59 13.78 -5.22 -9.26
CA ILE A 59 12.96 -4.75 -8.14
C ILE A 59 11.99 -3.67 -8.61
N ARG A 60 12.46 -2.70 -9.42
CA ARG A 60 11.59 -1.65 -9.99
C ARG A 60 10.46 -2.23 -10.84
N SER A 61 10.75 -3.23 -11.67
CA SER A 61 9.73 -3.89 -12.49
C SER A 61 8.68 -4.57 -11.62
N GLY A 62 9.09 -5.32 -10.59
CA GLY A 62 8.15 -5.96 -9.67
C GLY A 62 7.30 -4.96 -8.89
N ILE A 63 7.87 -3.83 -8.45
CA ILE A 63 7.09 -2.75 -7.81
C ILE A 63 6.08 -2.16 -8.80
N ALA A 64 6.49 -1.91 -10.05
CA ALA A 64 5.63 -1.36 -11.09
C ALA A 64 4.45 -2.31 -11.41
N ASP A 65 4.69 -3.61 -11.47
CA ASP A 65 3.65 -4.62 -11.70
C ASP A 65 2.58 -4.56 -10.58
N VAL A 66 3.01 -4.51 -9.31
CA VAL A 66 2.09 -4.37 -8.17
C VAL A 66 1.34 -3.04 -8.20
N GLN A 67 2.02 -1.93 -8.51
CA GLN A 67 1.38 -0.62 -8.64
C GLN A 67 0.36 -0.59 -9.79
N GLN A 68 0.61 -1.30 -10.88
CA GLN A 68 -0.33 -1.43 -12.00
C GLN A 68 -1.58 -2.20 -11.59
N GLU A 69 -1.43 -3.33 -10.89
CA GLU A 69 -2.56 -4.10 -10.35
C GLU A 69 -3.40 -3.25 -9.38
N LEU A 70 -2.76 -2.55 -8.44
CA LEU A 70 -3.47 -1.66 -7.51
C LEU A 70 -4.17 -0.50 -8.24
N SER A 71 -3.54 0.05 -9.28
CA SER A 71 -4.13 1.11 -10.10
C SER A 71 -5.38 0.66 -10.85
N ALA A 72 -5.49 -0.63 -11.19
CA ALA A 72 -6.68 -1.22 -11.80
C ALA A 72 -7.87 -1.31 -10.83
N ILE A 73 -7.62 -1.39 -9.51
CA ILE A 73 -8.65 -1.46 -8.46
C ILE A 73 -9.14 -0.05 -8.06
N ARG A 74 -8.31 0.98 -8.26
CA ARG A 74 -8.62 2.39 -7.93
C ARG A 74 -9.92 2.95 -8.53
N PRO A 75 -10.35 2.62 -9.77
CA PRO A 75 -11.64 3.01 -10.30
C PRO A 75 -12.81 2.37 -9.56
N GLU A 76 -12.69 1.09 -9.18
CA GLU A 76 -13.72 0.35 -8.42
C GLU A 76 -13.91 0.94 -7.03
N LEU A 77 -12.81 1.32 -6.36
CA LEU A 77 -12.84 2.09 -5.10
C LEU A 77 -13.63 3.40 -5.22
N ARG A 78 -13.51 4.12 -6.35
CA ARG A 78 -14.30 5.34 -6.59
C ARG A 78 -15.79 5.05 -6.77
N TYR A 79 -16.15 3.90 -7.32
CA TYR A 79 -17.56 3.47 -7.38
C TYR A 79 -18.12 3.09 -6.02
N VAL A 80 -17.29 2.53 -5.12
CA VAL A 80 -17.69 2.25 -3.73
C VAL A 80 -17.87 3.55 -2.92
N GLN A 81 -17.08 4.59 -3.21
CA GLN A 81 -17.25 5.94 -2.66
C GLN A 81 -18.48 6.67 -3.18
N GLN A 82 -19.01 6.28 -4.34
CA GLN A 82 -20.26 6.82 -4.86
C GLN A 82 -21.40 5.98 -4.28
N ALA A 83 -22.17 6.57 -3.36
CA ALA A 83 -23.31 5.94 -2.69
C ALA A 83 -24.03 4.92 -3.60
N PRO A 84 -24.20 3.64 -3.19
CA PRO A 84 -24.96 2.72 -3.99
C PRO A 84 -26.37 3.29 -4.19
N MET A 85 -26.91 3.25 -5.41
CA MET A 85 -28.31 3.58 -5.69
C MET A 85 -29.22 2.54 -5.02
N VAL A 86 -29.31 2.60 -3.71
CA VAL A 86 -30.23 1.81 -2.92
C VAL A 86 -31.61 2.45 -3.04
N GLY A 87 -32.63 1.63 -3.24
CA GLY A 87 -34.02 2.10 -3.40
C GLY A 87 -34.42 3.09 -2.30
N ASN A 88 -35.42 3.93 -2.59
CA ASN A 88 -35.73 5.16 -1.84
C ASN A 88 -36.26 4.96 -0.40
N ASP A 89 -36.12 3.76 0.17
CA ASP A 89 -36.50 3.41 1.53
C ASP A 89 -35.50 3.95 2.57
N SER A 90 -36.04 4.37 3.70
CA SER A 90 -35.35 4.74 4.94
C SER A 90 -34.28 3.75 5.41
N TYR A 91 -34.51 2.44 5.26
CA TYR A 91 -33.53 1.39 5.63
C TYR A 91 -32.32 1.40 4.69
N ALA A 92 -32.59 1.51 3.39
CA ALA A 92 -31.59 1.63 2.34
C ALA A 92 -30.70 2.88 2.51
N ARG A 93 -31.29 4.05 2.81
CA ARG A 93 -30.52 5.28 3.10
C ARG A 93 -29.61 5.15 4.33
N LYS A 94 -30.07 4.44 5.36
CA LYS A 94 -29.25 4.18 6.57
C LYS A 94 -28.05 3.29 6.27
N ILE A 95 -28.25 2.23 5.49
CA ILE A 95 -27.16 1.34 5.07
C ILE A 95 -26.14 2.10 4.22
N SER A 96 -26.60 2.84 3.22
CA SER A 96 -25.70 3.60 2.33
C SER A 96 -24.92 4.69 3.06
N GLN A 97 -25.53 5.38 4.03
CA GLN A 97 -24.82 6.31 4.93
C GLN A 97 -23.80 5.60 5.83
N HIS A 98 -24.14 4.43 6.40
CA HIS A 98 -23.20 3.67 7.21
C HIS A 98 -22.03 3.10 6.39
N MET A 99 -22.28 2.65 5.16
CA MET A 99 -21.26 2.15 4.24
C MET A 99 -20.33 3.26 3.75
N LEU A 100 -20.87 4.44 3.44
CA LEU A 100 -20.07 5.62 3.09
C LEU A 100 -19.20 6.09 4.26
N ALA A 101 -19.79 6.19 5.45
CA ALA A 101 -19.05 6.56 6.65
C ALA A 101 -17.97 5.52 6.96
N SER A 102 -18.25 4.23 6.79
CA SER A 102 -17.29 3.16 7.10
C SER A 102 -16.17 3.02 6.06
N VAL A 103 -16.37 3.44 4.81
CA VAL A 103 -15.35 3.37 3.75
C VAL A 103 -14.30 4.49 3.86
N ASP A 104 -14.61 5.63 4.48
CA ASP A 104 -13.73 6.81 4.54
C ASP A 104 -13.37 7.28 5.97
N SER A 105 -14.10 6.87 7.02
CA SER A 105 -13.97 7.51 8.35
C SER A 105 -13.04 6.82 9.36
N ASP A 106 -12.50 5.62 9.08
CA ASP A 106 -11.60 4.93 10.00
C ASP A 106 -10.22 4.68 9.34
N ALA A 107 -9.14 4.73 10.12
CA ALA A 107 -7.79 4.40 9.66
C ALA A 107 -7.66 2.94 9.19
N GLN A 108 -8.64 2.11 9.53
CA GLN A 108 -8.79 0.72 9.10
C GLN A 108 -9.68 0.55 7.86
N SER A 109 -10.21 1.66 7.34
CA SER A 109 -11.06 1.64 6.16
C SER A 109 -10.27 1.37 4.90
N LEU A 110 -10.97 0.82 3.91
CA LEU A 110 -10.38 0.33 2.67
C LEU A 110 -9.52 1.38 1.94
N ILE A 111 -9.97 2.64 1.91
CA ILE A 111 -9.28 3.72 1.20
C ILE A 111 -7.98 4.13 1.91
N PRO A 112 -7.97 4.47 3.22
CA PRO A 112 -6.71 4.71 3.94
C PRO A 112 -5.70 3.58 3.81
N VAL A 113 -6.14 2.32 3.88
CA VAL A 113 -5.27 1.15 3.75
C VAL A 113 -4.70 1.05 2.33
N PHE A 114 -5.52 1.24 1.31
CA PHE A 114 -5.08 1.27 -0.08
C PHE A 114 -4.04 2.38 -0.33
N ASN A 115 -4.31 3.60 0.16
CA ASN A 115 -3.39 4.72 0.03
C ASN A 115 -2.06 4.44 0.76
N MET A 116 -2.12 3.88 1.96
CA MET A 116 -0.92 3.52 2.73
C MET A 116 -0.05 2.49 2.02
N LEU A 117 -0.66 1.49 1.37
CA LEU A 117 0.05 0.51 0.55
C LEU A 117 0.72 1.18 -0.66
N TYR A 118 -0.03 2.04 -1.36
CA TYR A 118 0.48 2.78 -2.52
C TYR A 118 1.67 3.66 -2.15
N ASP A 119 1.57 4.42 -1.05
CA ASP A 119 2.65 5.26 -0.53
C ASP A 119 3.88 4.44 -0.10
N GLY A 120 3.65 3.24 0.46
CA GLY A 120 4.72 2.30 0.79
C GLY A 120 5.47 1.82 -0.46
N LEU A 121 4.76 1.47 -1.52
CA LEU A 121 5.38 1.05 -2.79
C LEU A 121 6.18 2.20 -3.44
N ASP A 122 5.66 3.43 -3.39
CA ASP A 122 6.39 4.60 -3.89
C ASP A 122 7.65 4.87 -3.07
N SER A 123 7.57 4.76 -1.74
CA SER A 123 8.74 4.90 -0.86
C SER A 123 9.81 3.85 -1.17
N LEU A 124 9.39 2.60 -1.41
CA LEU A 124 10.30 1.51 -1.77
C LEU A 124 10.94 1.74 -3.15
N ARG A 125 10.18 2.24 -4.13
CA ARG A 125 10.72 2.60 -5.45
C ARG A 125 11.80 3.68 -5.33
N GLU A 126 11.53 4.73 -4.57
CA GLU A 126 12.51 5.80 -4.31
C GLU A 126 13.75 5.26 -3.59
N ALA A 127 13.57 4.31 -2.69
CA ALA A 127 14.67 3.68 -1.96
C ALA A 127 15.59 2.92 -2.92
N VAL A 128 15.03 2.13 -3.83
CA VAL A 128 15.78 1.40 -4.88
C VAL A 128 16.49 2.38 -5.82
N ASP A 129 15.81 3.42 -6.30
CA ASP A 129 16.42 4.45 -7.15
C ASP A 129 17.62 5.12 -6.47
N THR A 130 17.52 5.35 -5.16
CA THR A 130 18.61 5.94 -4.37
C THR A 130 19.73 4.94 -4.15
N ALA A 131 19.42 3.68 -3.87
CA ALA A 131 20.42 2.63 -3.67
C ALA A 131 21.22 2.34 -4.95
N VAL A 132 20.58 2.39 -6.12
CA VAL A 132 21.27 2.27 -7.41
C VAL A 132 22.23 3.44 -7.66
N LYS A 133 21.82 4.68 -7.33
CA LYS A 133 22.71 5.85 -7.41
C LYS A 133 23.92 5.70 -6.49
N ASN A 134 23.73 5.17 -5.28
CA ASN A 134 24.83 4.91 -4.34
C ASN A 134 25.81 3.87 -4.89
N TYR A 135 25.30 2.79 -5.51
CA TYR A 135 26.14 1.78 -6.15
C TYR A 135 27.00 2.40 -7.25
N ASN A 136 26.39 3.15 -8.17
CA ASN A 136 27.10 3.80 -9.28
C ASN A 136 28.15 4.79 -8.78
N ALA A 137 27.85 5.57 -7.73
CA ALA A 137 28.83 6.48 -7.12
C ALA A 137 30.02 5.73 -6.48
N SER A 138 29.77 4.59 -5.84
CA SER A 138 30.81 3.75 -5.23
C SER A 138 31.67 3.04 -6.27
N ASP A 139 31.06 2.58 -7.36
CA ASP A 139 31.75 1.91 -8.46
C ASP A 139 32.65 2.90 -9.24
N GLU A 140 32.15 4.11 -9.52
CA GLU A 140 32.96 5.19 -10.11
C GLU A 140 34.14 5.60 -9.22
N ALA A 141 33.93 5.70 -7.90
CA ALA A 141 34.99 6.03 -6.95
C ALA A 141 36.07 4.96 -6.92
N SER A 142 35.66 3.68 -6.91
CA SER A 142 36.58 2.54 -6.96
C SER A 142 37.37 2.53 -8.27
N THR A 143 36.71 2.74 -9.41
CA THR A 143 37.35 2.82 -10.72
C THR A 143 38.40 3.95 -10.81
N LYS A 144 38.14 5.11 -10.18
CA LYS A 144 39.12 6.23 -10.12
C LYS A 144 40.34 5.91 -9.25
N HIS A 145 40.18 5.10 -8.20
CA HIS A 145 41.28 4.68 -7.32
C HIS A 145 42.20 3.63 -7.95
N PHE A 146 41.70 2.84 -8.92
CA PHE A 146 42.47 1.82 -9.63
C PHE A 146 42.92 2.22 -11.03
N ALA A 147 42.79 3.49 -11.41
CA ALA A 147 43.42 3.97 -12.65
C ALA A 147 44.94 3.68 -12.56
N PRO A 148 45.50 2.90 -13.50
CA PRO A 148 46.89 2.48 -13.40
C PRO A 148 47.79 3.71 -13.39
N PHE A 149 48.68 3.78 -12.41
CA PHE A 149 49.80 4.71 -12.42
C PHE A 149 50.53 4.49 -13.74
N LYS A 150 50.37 5.45 -14.63
CA LYS A 150 50.98 5.44 -15.96
C LYS A 150 52.46 5.77 -15.76
N ASP A 151 53.31 4.74 -15.81
CA ASP A 151 54.76 4.84 -15.99
C ASP A 151 55.06 5.26 -17.44
#